data_AF-A0A1E4LJ10-F1
#
_entry.id   AF-A0A1E4LJ10-F1
#
_cell.length_a   1.000
_cell.length_b   1.000
_cell.length_c   1.000
_cell.angle_alpha   90.00
_cell.angle_beta   90.00
_cell.angle_gamma   90.00
#
_symmetry.space_group_name_H-M   'P 1'
#
loop_
_entity.id
_entity.type
_entity.pdbx_description
1 polymer ?
#
loop_
_entity_poly.entity_id
_entity_poly.type
_entity_poly.pdbx_seq_one_letter_code
_entity_poly.pdbx_strand_id
1 'polypeptide(L)'
;MKVFQILNDICHWDATCIHPALADTQGKYTSDIVFVEAPDHVREGWGYAEGVFVPPAAPEGWGYDEKTGTFYALPGTVVPDDNTNIEQEEYDMAVAYATLIVNGKRTFAQVPALLREKVRQVLTDLECPELATGE
;
A
#
# COMPACT_ATOMS: atom_id res chain seq x y z
N MET A 1 0.60 -26.89 4.83
CA MET A 1 0.40 -27.13 3.38
C MET A 1 -0.80 -26.31 2.96
N LYS A 2 -0.68 -25.64 1.81
CA LYS A 2 -1.69 -24.75 1.26
C LYS A 2 -2.15 -25.26 -0.10
N VAL A 3 -3.37 -24.93 -0.49
CA VAL A 3 -3.88 -25.17 -1.84
C VAL A 3 -3.91 -23.84 -2.56
N PHE A 4 -3.20 -23.71 -3.69
CA PHE A 4 -3.23 -22.51 -4.52
C PHE A 4 -3.95 -22.77 -5.83
N GLN A 5 -4.73 -21.79 -6.29
CA GLN A 5 -5.14 -21.75 -7.69
C GLN A 5 -4.01 -21.15 -8.52
N ILE A 6 -3.65 -21.82 -9.62
CA ILE A 6 -2.68 -21.32 -10.59
C ILE A 6 -3.43 -20.65 -11.74
N LEU A 7 -3.04 -19.43 -12.07
CA LEU A 7 -3.54 -18.67 -13.21
C LEU A 7 -2.34 -18.02 -13.92
N ASN A 8 -2.18 -18.30 -15.22
CA ASN A 8 -1.05 -17.81 -16.03
C ASN A 8 0.32 -18.09 -15.37
N ASP A 9 0.53 -19.32 -14.90
CA ASP A 9 1.77 -19.75 -14.23
C ASP A 9 2.10 -18.96 -12.94
N ILE A 10 1.08 -18.36 -12.30
CA ILE A 10 1.21 -17.61 -11.04
C ILE A 10 0.26 -18.19 -9.99
N CYS A 11 0.73 -18.30 -8.75
CA CYS A 11 -0.10 -18.56 -7.57
C CYS A 11 -1.07 -17.38 -7.36
N HIS A 12 -2.30 -17.51 -7.83
CA HIS A 12 -3.25 -16.42 -7.90
C HIS A 12 -3.81 -16.03 -6.52
N TRP A 13 -4.23 -17.02 -5.73
CA TRP A 13 -4.74 -16.83 -4.38
C TRP A 13 -4.65 -18.13 -3.56
N ASP A 14 -4.59 -18.00 -2.23
CA ASP A 14 -4.62 -19.13 -1.29
C ASP A 14 -6.05 -19.68 -1.11
N ALA A 15 -6.30 -20.83 -1.72
CA ALA A 15 -7.57 -21.53 -1.71
C ALA A 15 -7.82 -22.42 -0.50
N THR A 16 -6.86 -22.52 0.43
CA THR A 16 -6.95 -23.42 1.61
C THR A 16 -8.17 -23.11 2.48
N CYS A 17 -8.63 -21.87 2.49
CA CYS A 17 -9.81 -21.46 3.24
C CYS A 17 -11.13 -22.07 2.71
N ILE A 18 -11.18 -22.44 1.43
CA ILE A 18 -12.37 -23.03 0.77
C ILE A 18 -12.15 -24.52 0.48
N HIS A 19 -10.93 -24.90 0.13
CA HIS A 19 -10.51 -26.27 -0.17
C HIS A 19 -9.32 -26.64 0.72
N PRO A 20 -9.58 -27.24 1.89
CA PRO A 20 -8.51 -27.65 2.81
C PRO A 20 -7.54 -28.67 2.22
N ALA A 21 -7.99 -29.47 1.24
CA ALA A 21 -7.15 -30.42 0.51
C ALA A 21 -7.36 -30.30 -1.01
N LEU A 22 -6.34 -30.69 -1.79
CA LEU A 22 -6.44 -30.68 -3.26
C LEU A 22 -7.59 -31.57 -3.78
N ALA A 23 -7.88 -32.68 -3.08
CA ALA A 23 -8.99 -33.57 -3.40
C ALA A 23 -10.36 -32.86 -3.41
N ASP A 24 -10.54 -31.80 -2.59
CA ASP A 24 -11.79 -31.06 -2.53
C ASP A 24 -12.08 -30.28 -3.82
N THR A 25 -11.07 -29.99 -4.63
CA THR A 25 -11.23 -29.24 -5.89
C THR A 25 -11.68 -30.13 -7.06
N GLN A 26 -11.53 -31.45 -6.94
CA GLN A 26 -11.78 -32.39 -8.02
C GLN A 26 -13.26 -32.38 -8.43
N GLY A 27 -13.52 -32.12 -9.72
CA GLY A 27 -14.88 -32.11 -10.29
C GLY A 27 -15.75 -30.90 -9.95
N LYS A 28 -15.25 -29.95 -9.14
CA LYS A 28 -15.96 -28.69 -8.84
C LYS A 28 -15.67 -27.58 -9.86
N TYR A 29 -14.52 -27.68 -10.52
CA TYR A 29 -14.00 -26.66 -11.42
C TYR A 29 -13.81 -27.21 -12.83
N THR A 30 -13.83 -26.30 -13.80
CA THR A 30 -13.52 -26.59 -15.20
C THR A 30 -12.03 -26.90 -15.37
N SER A 31 -11.66 -27.64 -16.42
CA SER A 31 -10.30 -28.16 -16.62
C SER A 31 -9.23 -27.10 -16.87
N ASP A 32 -9.63 -25.87 -17.16
CA ASP A 32 -8.78 -24.67 -17.27
C ASP A 32 -8.33 -24.14 -15.90
N ILE A 33 -8.99 -24.53 -14.81
CA ILE A 33 -8.65 -24.11 -13.46
C ILE A 33 -7.74 -25.17 -12.84
N VAL A 34 -6.49 -24.79 -12.58
CA VAL A 34 -5.48 -25.66 -12.00
C VAL A 34 -5.31 -25.33 -10.52
N PHE A 35 -5.38 -26.34 -9.66
CA PHE A 35 -5.03 -26.24 -8.24
C PHE A 35 -3.81 -27.09 -7.94
N VAL A 36 -2.96 -26.59 -7.04
CA VAL A 36 -1.72 -27.28 -6.64
C VAL A 36 -1.53 -27.19 -5.13
N GLU A 37 -0.89 -28.21 -4.55
CA GLU A 37 -0.46 -28.17 -3.15
C GLU A 37 0.90 -27.47 -3.06
N ALA A 38 0.99 -26.48 -2.18
CA ALA A 38 2.18 -25.69 -1.95
C ALA A 38 2.63 -25.77 -0.48
N PRO A 39 3.95 -25.69 -0.22
CA PRO A 39 4.48 -25.46 1.11
C PRO A 39 3.93 -24.18 1.76
N ASP A 40 3.93 -24.11 3.09
CA ASP A 40 3.36 -22.97 3.82
C ASP A 40 4.07 -21.62 3.56
N HIS A 41 5.34 -21.67 3.11
CA HIS A 41 6.13 -20.47 2.77
C HIS A 41 5.78 -19.89 1.40
N VAL A 42 5.09 -20.64 0.54
CA VAL A 42 4.63 -20.13 -0.76
C VAL A 42 3.53 -19.10 -0.53
N ARG A 43 3.58 -18.04 -1.33
CA ARG A 43 2.69 -16.88 -1.23
C ARG A 43 2.04 -16.58 -2.57
N GLU A 44 0.96 -15.81 -2.50
CA GLU A 44 0.30 -15.24 -3.66
C GLU A 44 1.30 -14.42 -4.48
N GLY A 45 1.19 -14.48 -5.80
CA GLY A 45 2.08 -13.81 -6.74
C GLY A 45 3.39 -14.56 -7.05
N TRP A 46 3.67 -15.70 -6.42
CA TRP A 46 4.80 -16.55 -6.81
C TRP A 46 4.56 -17.19 -8.17
N GLY A 47 5.62 -17.36 -8.95
CA GLY A 47 5.57 -18.14 -10.18
C GLY A 47 5.41 -19.63 -9.87
N TYR A 48 4.77 -20.34 -10.78
CA TYR A 48 4.63 -21.79 -10.75
C TYR A 48 4.92 -22.35 -12.14
N ALA A 49 6.09 -22.99 -12.28
CA ALA A 49 6.54 -23.58 -13.54
C ALA A 49 7.07 -24.99 -13.28
N GLU A 50 6.61 -25.96 -14.08
CA GLU A 50 7.09 -27.36 -14.03
C GLU A 50 7.03 -28.01 -12.63
N GLY A 51 6.05 -27.63 -11.80
CA GLY A 51 5.93 -28.15 -10.43
C GLY A 51 6.79 -27.44 -9.39
N VAL A 52 7.50 -26.38 -9.78
CA VAL A 52 8.39 -25.60 -8.91
C VAL A 52 7.79 -24.22 -8.64
N PHE A 53 7.77 -23.82 -7.38
CA PHE A 53 7.38 -22.48 -6.94
C PHE A 53 8.58 -21.54 -7.01
N VAL A 54 8.44 -20.44 -7.73
CA VAL A 54 9.51 -19.47 -7.98
C VAL A 54 9.14 -18.15 -7.29
N PRO A 55 9.95 -17.65 -6.34
CA PRO A 55 9.70 -16.37 -5.71
C PRO A 55 9.81 -15.23 -6.73
N PRO A 56 9.15 -14.09 -6.48
CA PRO A 56 9.29 -12.94 -7.36
C PRO A 56 10.74 -12.42 -7.37
N ALA A 57 11.20 -11.99 -8.54
CA ALA A 57 12.52 -11.40 -8.67
C ALA A 57 12.53 -10.00 -7.99
N ALA A 58 13.46 -9.79 -7.05
CA ALA A 58 13.64 -8.48 -6.45
C ALA A 58 14.20 -7.48 -7.48
N PRO A 59 13.71 -6.23 -7.48
CA PRO A 59 14.28 -5.18 -8.32
C PRO A 59 15.73 -4.89 -7.92
N GLU A 60 16.47 -4.18 -8.79
CA GLU A 60 17.87 -3.83 -8.53
C GLU A 60 18.01 -3.01 -7.23
N GLY A 61 18.94 -3.40 -6.36
CA GLY A 61 19.10 -2.81 -5.03
C GLY A 61 18.13 -3.35 -3.98
N TRP A 62 17.24 -4.28 -4.32
CA TRP A 62 16.34 -4.90 -3.35
C TRP A 62 16.69 -6.38 -3.15
N GLY A 63 16.51 -6.85 -1.92
CA GLY A 63 16.43 -8.26 -1.57
C GLY A 63 14.99 -8.68 -1.38
N TYR A 64 14.73 -9.99 -1.43
CA TYR A 64 13.42 -10.58 -1.15
C TYR A 64 13.58 -11.62 -0.03
N ASP A 65 12.82 -11.44 1.06
CA ASP A 65 12.80 -12.39 2.16
C ASP A 65 11.65 -13.38 1.96
N GLU A 66 11.98 -14.64 1.63
CA GLU A 66 10.98 -15.67 1.32
C GLU A 66 10.09 -16.03 2.52
N LYS A 67 10.58 -15.85 3.76
CA LYS A 67 9.83 -16.19 4.97
C LYS A 67 8.71 -15.20 5.22
N THR A 68 9.00 -13.92 5.06
CA THR A 68 8.07 -12.81 5.31
C THR A 68 7.31 -12.39 4.05
N GLY A 69 7.85 -12.68 2.87
CA GLY A 69 7.32 -12.22 1.59
C GLY A 69 7.59 -10.74 1.31
N THR A 70 8.62 -10.17 1.95
CA THR A 70 8.88 -8.73 1.95
C THR A 70 10.10 -8.41 1.09
N PHE A 71 9.97 -7.42 0.21
CA PHE A 71 11.12 -6.78 -0.43
C PHE A 71 11.77 -5.82 0.56
N TYR A 72 13.10 -5.87 0.68
CA TYR A 72 13.88 -4.97 1.53
C TYR A 72 15.00 -4.30 0.75
N ALA A 73 15.26 -3.04 1.03
CA ALA A 73 16.37 -2.32 0.42
C ALA A 73 17.70 -2.92 0.88
N LEU A 74 18.57 -3.27 -0.06
CA LEU A 74 19.94 -3.68 0.25
C LEU A 74 20.76 -2.47 0.71
N PRO A 75 21.80 -2.67 1.54
CA PRO A 75 22.66 -1.59 1.99
C PRO A 75 23.23 -0.79 0.80
N GLY A 76 23.05 0.54 0.82
CA GLY A 76 23.50 1.43 -0.25
C GLY A 76 22.47 1.70 -1.35
N THR A 77 21.29 1.10 -1.27
CA THR A 77 20.19 1.38 -2.20
C THR A 77 19.56 2.72 -1.88
N VAL A 78 19.58 3.63 -2.86
CA VAL A 78 18.78 4.86 -2.80
C VAL A 78 17.35 4.46 -3.09
N VAL A 79 16.58 4.18 -2.03
CA VAL A 79 15.13 4.15 -2.17
C VAL A 79 14.67 5.58 -2.42
N PRO A 80 13.85 5.85 -3.45
CA PRO A 80 13.19 7.15 -3.54
C PRO A 80 12.44 7.33 -2.22
N ASP A 81 12.77 8.39 -1.48
CA ASP A 81 12.00 8.70 -0.29
C ASP A 81 10.59 9.04 -0.77
N ASP A 82 9.60 8.27 -0.33
CA ASP A 82 8.17 8.56 -0.58
C ASP A 82 7.76 9.92 0.02
N ASN A 83 8.69 10.59 0.74
CA ASN A 83 8.53 11.91 1.30
C ASN A 83 8.64 13.05 0.27
N THR A 84 8.91 12.76 -1.02
CA THR A 84 9.08 13.80 -2.05
C THR A 84 7.83 14.69 -2.22
N ASN A 85 6.66 14.25 -1.76
CA ASN A 85 5.40 15.00 -1.84
C ASN A 85 4.87 15.52 -0.50
N ILE A 86 5.54 15.29 0.64
CA ILE A 86 4.99 15.67 1.96
C ILE A 86 4.78 17.18 2.06
N GLU A 87 5.70 17.98 1.51
CA GLU A 87 5.56 19.44 1.57
C GLU A 87 4.33 19.94 0.79
N GLN A 88 4.03 19.32 -0.36
CA GLN A 88 2.89 19.63 -1.20
C GLN A 88 1.59 19.17 -0.54
N GLU A 89 1.55 17.96 0.02
CA GLU A 89 0.37 17.45 0.74
C GLU A 89 0.05 18.30 1.97
N GLU A 90 1.06 18.73 2.71
CA GLU A 90 0.90 19.67 3.82
C GLU A 90 0.40 21.04 3.34
N TYR A 91 0.85 21.51 2.18
CA TYR A 91 0.36 22.75 1.58
C TYR A 91 -1.11 22.61 1.15
N ASP A 92 -1.48 21.53 0.48
CA ASP A 92 -2.85 21.25 0.03
C ASP A 92 -3.80 21.12 1.23
N MET A 93 -3.37 20.45 2.30
CA MET A 93 -4.09 20.42 3.56
C MET A 93 -4.22 21.82 4.16
N ALA A 94 -3.16 22.62 4.18
CA ALA A 94 -3.22 23.99 4.70
C ALA A 94 -4.20 24.87 3.91
N VAL A 95 -4.22 24.77 2.58
CA VAL A 95 -5.19 25.46 1.71
C VAL A 95 -6.62 25.02 2.01
N ALA A 96 -6.84 23.71 2.21
CA ALA A 96 -8.16 23.21 2.59
C ALA A 96 -8.64 23.78 3.94
N TYR A 97 -7.76 23.81 4.95
CA TYR A 97 -8.09 24.41 6.25
C TYR A 97 -8.36 25.91 6.16
N ALA A 98 -7.52 26.67 5.46
CA ALA A 98 -7.72 28.10 5.24
C ALA A 98 -9.07 28.37 4.56
N THR A 99 -9.41 27.58 3.53
CA THR A 99 -10.70 27.65 2.84
C THR A 99 -11.87 27.35 3.77
N LEU A 100 -11.75 26.35 4.65
CA LEU A 100 -12.79 26.03 5.63
C LEU A 100 -12.96 27.15 6.68
N ILE A 101 -11.86 27.82 7.06
CA ILE A 101 -11.88 28.95 8.00
C ILE A 101 -12.52 30.17 7.37
N VAL A 102 -12.15 30.53 6.14
CA VAL A 102 -12.77 31.64 5.38
C VAL A 102 -14.27 31.41 5.18
N ASN A 103 -14.68 30.15 4.96
CA ASN A 103 -16.08 29.78 4.87
C ASN A 103 -16.82 29.64 6.22
N GLY A 104 -16.15 29.90 7.35
CA GLY A 104 -16.73 29.81 8.69
C GLY A 104 -17.09 28.39 9.15
N LYS A 105 -16.59 27.35 8.47
CA LYS A 105 -16.83 25.94 8.80
C LYS A 105 -15.84 25.39 9.83
N ARG A 106 -14.70 26.04 10.00
CA ARG A 106 -13.67 25.72 11.01
C ARG A 106 -13.08 26.99 11.61
N THR A 107 -12.48 26.87 12.79
CA THR A 107 -11.68 27.93 13.41
C THR A 107 -10.20 27.58 13.39
N PHE A 108 -9.33 28.57 13.51
CA PHE A 108 -7.88 28.36 13.54
C PHE A 108 -7.42 27.44 14.68
N ALA A 109 -8.13 27.42 15.81
CA ALA A 109 -7.87 26.51 16.92
C ALA A 109 -7.97 25.01 16.53
N GLN A 110 -8.78 24.69 15.50
CA GLN A 110 -8.98 23.32 14.99
C GLN A 110 -7.90 22.88 14.00
N VAL A 111 -6.94 23.75 13.68
CA VAL A 111 -5.82 23.42 12.79
C VAL A 111 -4.76 22.62 13.57
N PRO A 112 -4.31 21.45 13.06
CA PRO A 112 -3.23 20.69 13.65
C PRO A 112 -1.95 21.52 13.79
N ALA A 113 -1.21 21.32 14.90
CA ALA A 113 -0.03 22.13 15.23
C ALA A 113 1.01 22.20 14.08
N LEU A 114 1.22 21.09 13.38
CA LEU A 114 2.14 20.97 12.24
C LEU A 114 1.75 21.87 11.05
N LEU A 115 0.46 22.16 10.87
CA LEU A 115 -0.06 22.94 9.73
C LEU A 115 -0.35 24.40 10.09
N ARG A 116 -0.29 24.80 11.36
CA ARG A 116 -0.71 26.14 11.81
C ARG A 116 0.06 27.27 11.15
N GLU A 117 1.38 27.12 10.98
CA GLU A 117 2.20 28.13 10.32
C GLU A 117 1.86 28.23 8.82
N LYS A 118 1.71 27.10 8.14
CA LYS A 118 1.30 27.05 6.72
C LYS A 118 -0.10 27.65 6.52
N VAL A 119 -1.07 27.30 7.36
CA VAL A 119 -2.43 27.86 7.30
C VAL A 119 -2.43 29.37 7.56
N ARG A 120 -1.63 29.86 8.50
CA ARG A 120 -1.47 31.30 8.75
C ARG A 120 -0.92 32.01 7.52
N GLN A 121 0.07 31.43 6.86
CA GLN A 121 0.63 31.97 5.63
C GLN A 121 -0.44 32.05 4.54
N VAL A 122 -1.17 30.95 4.30
CA VAL A 122 -2.24 30.91 3.28
C VAL A 122 -3.34 31.93 3.59
N LEU A 123 -3.76 32.07 4.85
CA LEU A 123 -4.76 33.08 5.23
C LEU A 123 -4.26 34.51 5.01
N THR A 124 -2.95 34.75 5.17
CA THR A 124 -2.34 36.06 4.89
C THR A 124 -2.32 36.32 3.38
N ASP A 125 -1.97 35.31 2.58
CA ASP A 125 -1.97 35.39 1.12
C ASP A 125 -3.39 35.58 0.54
N LEU A 126 -4.41 35.09 1.26
CA LEU A 126 -5.84 35.31 0.96
C LEU A 126 -6.39 36.63 1.54
N GLU A 127 -5.54 37.51 2.06
CA GLU A 127 -5.91 38.82 2.63
C GLU A 127 -6.88 38.74 3.81
N CYS A 128 -6.91 37.61 4.54
CA CYS A 128 -7.76 37.35 5.71
C CYS A 128 -6.96 37.00 6.99
N PRO A 129 -5.91 37.77 7.38
CA PRO A 129 -5.04 37.43 8.50
C PRO A 129 -5.74 37.42 9.86
N GLU A 130 -6.84 38.16 10.03
CA GLU A 130 -7.64 38.24 11.25
C GLU A 130 -8.29 36.89 11.62
N LEU A 131 -8.45 35.99 10.66
CA LEU A 131 -8.97 34.65 10.90
C LEU A 131 -7.93 33.70 11.51
N ALA A 132 -6.64 34.09 11.48
CA ALA A 132 -5.56 33.34 12.11
C ALA A 132 -5.40 33.67 13.61
N THR A 133 -6.17 34.63 14.13
CA THR A 133 -6.32 34.94 15.55
C THR A 133 -7.52 34.19 16.11
N GLY A 134 -7.39 32.87 16.27
CA GLY A 134 -8.41 32.07 16.97
C GLY A 134 -8.12 31.99 18.46
N GLU A 135 -8.99 32.59 19.28
CA GLU A 135 -9.29 32.10 20.64
C GLU A 135 -9.97 30.72 20.60
#